data_AF-A0A5B7FXE2-F1
#
_entry.id   AF-A0A5B7FXE2-F1
#
_cell.length_a   1.000
_cell.length_b   1.000
_cell.length_c   1.000
_cell.angle_alpha   90.00
_cell.angle_beta   90.00
_cell.angle_gamma   90.00
#
_symmetry.space_group_name_H-M   'P 1'
#
loop_
_entity.id
_entity.type
_entity.pdbx_description
1 polymer ?
#
loop_
_entity_poly.entity_id
_entity_poly.type
_entity_poly.pdbx_seq_one_letter_code
_entity_poly.pdbx_strand_id
1 'polypeptide(L)'
;MVTGDNVNTARAIASKCGILRPKDDGLVMDSRQFNTMVKDENGEVSQDLIDKVWPRLRVLARSSPQDKYVLVKGIINSHAGDMRQVVAVTGDGTNDAPALKMADVGFAMGITGTDVAKEACDIVLTDDNFSSIVKAVMWGRNVYDSIAKFLQFQLTVNVVAVTVAFVSVCIISDSPLKVC
;
A
#
# COMPACT_ATOMS: atom_id res chain seq x y z
N MET A 1 -1.23 6.13 11.57
CA MET A 1 -1.80 7.50 11.56
C MET A 1 -0.66 8.49 11.50
N VAL A 2 -0.71 9.43 10.54
CA VAL A 2 0.30 10.47 10.40
C VAL A 2 -0.42 11.81 10.35
N THR A 3 -0.14 12.72 11.28
CA THR A 3 -0.88 13.99 11.41
C THR A 3 0.04 15.13 11.83
N GLY A 4 -0.31 16.35 11.41
CA GLY A 4 0.30 17.60 11.89
C GLY A 4 -0.14 18.00 13.30
N ASP A 5 -1.12 17.31 13.88
CA ASP A 5 -1.65 17.61 15.22
C ASP A 5 -0.64 17.34 16.33
N ASN A 6 -0.96 17.86 17.51
CA ASN A 6 -0.21 17.57 18.72
C ASN A 6 -0.31 16.09 19.12
N VAL A 7 0.78 15.56 19.69
CA VAL A 7 0.95 14.16 20.10
C VAL A 7 -0.19 13.67 21.00
N ASN A 8 -0.64 14.51 21.95
CA ASN A 8 -1.70 14.14 22.89
C ASN A 8 -3.05 13.95 22.19
N THR A 9 -3.39 14.85 21.26
CA THR A 9 -4.62 14.77 20.47
C THR A 9 -4.58 13.54 19.56
N ALA A 10 -3.47 13.35 18.83
CA ALA A 10 -3.27 12.21 17.95
C ALA A 10 -3.38 10.87 18.72
N ARG A 11 -2.75 10.77 19.90
CA ARG A 11 -2.84 9.59 20.77
C ARG A 11 -4.26 9.31 21.24
N ALA A 12 -4.99 10.35 21.64
CA ALA A 12 -6.38 10.20 22.11
C ALA A 12 -7.30 9.71 20.98
N ILE A 13 -7.20 10.29 19.79
CA ILE A 13 -7.99 9.86 18.62
C ILE A 13 -7.59 8.45 18.20
N ALA A 14 -6.28 8.16 18.10
CA ALA A 14 -5.80 6.83 17.73
C ALA A 14 -6.27 5.73 18.69
N SER A 15 -6.37 6.03 19.99
CA SER A 15 -6.91 5.09 20.98
C SER A 15 -8.41 4.88 20.81
N LYS A 16 -9.19 5.94 20.57
CA LYS A 16 -10.64 5.86 20.31
C LYS A 16 -10.97 5.10 19.02
N CYS A 17 -10.16 5.28 17.98
CA CYS A 17 -10.31 4.60 16.69
C CYS A 17 -9.75 3.17 16.69
N GLY A 18 -9.13 2.71 17.78
CA GLY A 18 -8.55 1.36 17.88
C GLY A 18 -7.24 1.15 17.10
N ILE A 19 -6.58 2.24 16.67
CA ILE A 19 -5.25 2.23 16.05
C ILE A 19 -4.18 1.92 17.10
N LEU A 20 -4.34 2.50 18.29
CA LEU A 20 -3.58 2.11 19.48
C LEU A 20 -4.45 1.20 20.33
N ARG A 21 -4.00 -0.03 20.56
CA ARG A 21 -4.70 -1.00 21.41
C ARG A 21 -3.97 -1.10 22.74
N PRO A 22 -4.67 -1.22 23.89
CA PRO A 22 -4.03 -1.23 25.22
C PRO A 22 -3.01 -2.35 25.46
N LYS A 23 -3.06 -3.42 24.67
CA LYS A 23 -2.16 -4.58 24.76
C LYS A 23 -1.10 -4.63 23.65
N ASP A 24 -1.11 -3.65 22.75
CA ASP A 24 -0.21 -3.60 21.60
C ASP A 24 0.97 -2.69 21.92
N ASP A 25 2.15 -3.03 21.43
CA ASP A 25 3.42 -2.35 21.75
C ASP A 25 3.65 -1.10 20.88
N GLY A 26 2.54 -0.52 20.39
CA GLY A 26 2.49 0.52 19.38
C GLY A 26 3.17 1.82 19.81
N LEU A 27 4.09 2.28 18.99
CA LEU A 27 4.89 3.46 19.22
C LEU A 27 4.17 4.73 18.72
N VAL A 28 4.19 5.76 19.56
CA VAL A 28 3.69 7.10 19.27
C VAL A 28 4.85 8.07 19.41
N MET A 29 5.16 8.80 18.35
CA MET A 29 6.27 9.76 18.34
C MET A 29 5.90 11.05 17.60
N ASP A 30 6.66 12.10 17.87
CA ASP A 30 6.61 13.33 17.08
C ASP A 30 7.66 13.32 15.95
N SER A 31 7.56 14.29 15.05
CA SER A 31 8.53 14.44 13.96
C SER A 31 9.97 14.61 14.41
N ARG A 32 10.24 15.23 15.56
CA ARG A 32 11.63 15.44 16.01
C ARG A 32 12.23 14.09 16.40
N GLN A 33 11.51 13.31 17.21
CA GLN A 33 11.90 11.96 17.59
C GLN A 33 12.05 11.05 16.37
N PHE A 34 11.09 11.11 15.43
CA PHE A 34 11.17 10.35 14.18
C PHE A 34 12.45 10.68 13.41
N ASN A 35 12.71 11.96 13.14
CA ASN A 35 13.90 12.40 12.42
C ASN A 35 15.20 11.98 13.11
N THR A 36 15.28 12.06 14.43
CA THR A 36 16.46 11.60 15.18
C THR A 36 16.65 10.09 15.08
N MET A 37 15.56 9.31 15.04
CA MET A 37 15.66 7.86 14.97
C MET A 37 15.97 7.33 13.57
N VAL A 38 15.56 8.03 12.51
CA VAL A 38 15.72 7.58 11.12
C VAL A 38 16.92 8.17 10.39
N LYS A 39 17.57 9.19 10.97
CA LYS A 39 18.76 9.82 10.39
C LYS A 39 20.04 9.26 10.98
N ASP A 40 21.04 9.10 10.13
CA ASP A 40 22.39 8.69 10.52
C ASP A 40 23.22 9.86 11.09
N GLU A 41 24.50 9.59 11.41
CA GLU A 41 25.44 10.59 11.95
C GLU A 41 25.68 11.77 10.98
N ASN A 42 25.43 11.57 9.68
CA ASN A 42 25.56 12.60 8.65
C ASN A 42 24.27 13.41 8.46
N GLY A 43 23.18 13.04 9.15
CA GLY A 43 21.88 13.67 9.02
C GLY A 43 21.04 13.17 7.83
N GLU A 44 21.51 12.12 7.15
CA GLU A 44 20.85 11.50 6.01
C GLU A 44 19.91 10.38 6.48
N VAL A 45 18.83 10.16 5.74
CA VAL A 45 17.84 9.13 6.09
C VAL A 45 18.41 7.73 5.81
N SER A 46 18.54 6.91 6.84
CA SER A 46 19.02 5.53 6.73
C SER A 46 17.87 4.53 6.73
N GLN A 47 17.87 3.63 5.73
CA GLN A 47 16.84 2.60 5.58
C GLN A 47 16.85 1.61 6.76
N ASP A 48 18.03 1.21 7.24
CA ASP A 48 18.18 0.27 8.36
C ASP A 48 17.57 0.80 9.66
N LEU A 49 17.61 2.12 9.84
CA LEU A 49 17.01 2.79 10.98
C LEU A 49 15.49 2.87 10.86
N ILE A 50 14.98 3.18 9.67
CA ILE A 50 13.54 3.15 9.39
C ILE A 50 12.98 1.76 9.67
N ASP A 51 13.66 0.70 9.20
CA ASP A 51 13.26 -0.70 9.34
C ASP A 51 13.10 -1.15 10.80
N LYS A 52 13.80 -0.49 11.73
CA LYS A 52 13.65 -0.72 13.18
C LYS A 52 12.44 0.00 13.79
N VAL A 53 12.00 1.10 13.18
CA VAL A 53 11.00 2.01 13.76
C VAL A 53 9.60 1.76 13.19
N TRP A 54 9.48 1.69 11.86
CA TRP A 54 8.18 1.66 11.20
C TRP A 54 7.29 0.47 11.59
N PRO A 55 7.77 -0.76 11.89
CA PRO A 55 6.89 -1.88 12.21
C PRO A 55 6.05 -1.65 13.47
N ARG A 56 6.60 -0.87 14.41
CA ARG A 56 5.94 -0.52 15.68
C ARG A 56 5.28 0.85 15.64
N LEU A 57 5.66 1.71 14.71
CA LEU A 57 5.11 3.05 14.58
C LEU A 57 3.61 2.99 14.21
N ARG A 58 2.75 3.45 15.12
CA ARG A 58 1.30 3.54 14.90
C ARG A 58 0.85 4.98 14.70
N VAL A 59 1.50 5.93 15.37
CA VAL A 59 1.15 7.36 15.31
C VAL A 59 2.42 8.20 15.16
N LEU A 60 2.49 8.96 14.07
CA LEU A 60 3.45 10.02 13.86
C LEU A 60 2.70 11.36 13.94
N ALA A 61 2.99 12.15 14.97
CA ALA A 61 2.35 13.44 15.23
C ALA A 61 3.28 14.62 14.91
N ARG A 62 2.72 15.82 14.76
CA ARG A 62 3.43 17.02 14.28
C ARG A 62 4.24 16.77 13.00
N SER A 63 3.74 15.91 12.13
CA SER A 63 4.43 15.51 10.90
C SER A 63 4.53 16.66 9.90
N SER A 64 5.73 16.92 9.37
CA SER A 64 5.88 17.76 8.19
C SER A 64 5.55 16.98 6.90
N PRO A 65 5.27 17.66 5.77
CA PRO A 65 5.08 17.00 4.46
C PRO A 65 6.24 16.04 4.11
N GLN A 66 7.47 16.48 4.41
CA GLN A 66 8.68 15.70 4.15
C GLN A 66 8.74 14.43 5.00
N ASP A 67 8.31 14.49 6.26
CA ASP A 67 8.28 13.33 7.15
C ASP A 67 7.28 12.27 6.65
N LYS A 68 6.13 12.70 6.14
CA LYS A 68 5.15 11.80 5.52
C LYS A 68 5.77 11.09 4.31
N TYR A 69 6.42 11.84 3.43
CA TYR A 69 7.10 11.29 2.25
C TYR A 69 8.20 10.29 2.64
N VAL A 70 9.08 10.65 3.59
CA VAL A 70 10.18 9.81 4.06
C VAL A 70 9.64 8.50 4.66
N LEU A 71 8.59 8.58 5.48
CA LEU A 71 7.98 7.39 6.06
C LEU A 71 7.41 6.46 4.98
N VAL A 72 6.67 7.00 4.01
CA VAL A 72 6.08 6.20 2.92
C VAL A 72 7.16 5.53 2.08
N LYS A 73 8.16 6.30 1.63
CA LYS A 73 9.30 5.78 0.88
C LYS A 73 10.06 4.71 1.66
N GLY A 74 10.24 4.94 2.96
CA GLY A 74 10.91 4.02 3.87
C GLY A 74 10.16 2.69 4.02
N ILE A 75 8.84 2.70 4.17
CA ILE A 75 8.04 1.47 4.26
C ILE A 75 8.08 0.68 2.95
N ILE A 76 7.95 1.37 1.80
CA ILE A 76 7.99 0.73 0.47
C ILE A 76 9.34 0.04 0.22
N ASN A 77 10.44 0.66 0.64
CA ASN A 77 11.79 0.13 0.50
C ASN A 77 12.21 -0.79 1.65
N SER A 78 11.32 -1.06 2.60
CA SER A 78 11.68 -1.83 3.79
C SER A 78 11.92 -3.30 3.48
N HIS A 79 12.93 -3.87 4.14
CA HIS A 79 13.24 -5.29 4.13
C HIS A 79 13.00 -5.97 5.48
N ALA A 80 12.30 -5.30 6.41
CA ALA A 80 12.01 -5.83 7.74
C ALA A 80 11.07 -7.05 7.74
N GLY A 81 10.45 -7.40 6.61
CA GLY A 81 9.63 -8.60 6.44
C GLY A 81 9.97 -9.38 5.18
N ASP A 82 9.47 -10.62 5.08
CA ASP A 82 9.76 -11.54 3.97
C ASP A 82 9.17 -11.08 2.62
N MET A 83 8.24 -10.12 2.64
CA MET A 83 7.55 -9.58 1.47
C MET A 83 7.64 -8.06 1.43
N ARG A 84 7.71 -7.51 0.22
CA ARG A 84 7.58 -6.08 -0.03
C ARG A 84 6.26 -5.57 0.53
N GLN A 85 6.32 -4.45 1.25
CA GLN A 85 5.13 -3.77 1.73
C GLN A 85 4.53 -2.94 0.60
N VAL A 86 3.22 -3.10 0.38
CA VAL A 86 2.44 -2.26 -0.54
C VAL A 86 1.70 -1.22 0.29
N VAL A 87 1.97 0.06 0.05
CA VAL A 87 1.52 1.15 0.91
C VAL A 87 0.42 1.95 0.23
N ALA A 88 -0.72 2.02 0.90
CA ALA A 88 -1.78 2.97 0.56
C ALA A 88 -1.70 4.20 1.49
N VAL A 89 -1.76 5.39 0.91
CA VAL A 89 -1.74 6.67 1.65
C VAL A 89 -3.03 7.40 1.40
N THR A 90 -3.55 8.07 2.43
CA THR A 90 -4.74 8.91 2.34
C THR A 90 -4.39 10.32 2.81
N GLY A 91 -4.88 11.33 2.09
CA GLY A 91 -4.64 12.74 2.39
C GLY A 91 -5.66 13.64 1.72
N ASP A 92 -5.80 14.85 2.25
CA ASP A 92 -6.74 15.87 1.79
C ASP A 92 -6.04 17.20 1.46
N GLY A 93 -4.85 17.45 2.02
CA GLY A 93 -4.10 18.68 1.84
C GLY A 93 -3.11 18.65 0.67
N THR A 94 -2.76 19.84 0.18
CA THR A 94 -1.65 20.06 -0.78
C THR A 94 -0.32 19.50 -0.26
N ASN A 95 -0.16 19.52 1.07
CA ASN A 95 0.98 18.97 1.81
C ASN A 95 1.11 17.45 1.70
N ASP A 96 0.05 16.74 1.35
CA ASP A 96 0.06 15.28 1.22
C ASP A 96 0.38 14.82 -0.19
N ALA A 97 0.35 15.71 -1.18
CA ALA A 97 0.56 15.37 -2.59
C ALA A 97 1.88 14.59 -2.85
N PRO A 98 3.04 14.96 -2.27
CA PRO A 98 4.26 14.17 -2.47
C PRO A 98 4.16 12.75 -1.89
N ALA A 99 3.51 12.59 -0.74
CA ALA A 99 3.33 11.29 -0.10
C ALA A 99 2.29 10.43 -0.84
N LEU A 100 1.20 11.04 -1.32
CA LEU A 100 0.19 10.40 -2.16
C LEU A 100 0.80 9.87 -3.45
N LYS A 101 1.65 10.67 -4.11
CA LYS A 101 2.31 10.27 -5.36
C LYS A 101 3.39 9.20 -5.17
N MET A 102 4.00 9.15 -4.00
CA MET A 102 5.03 8.15 -3.66
C MET A 102 4.42 6.81 -3.25
N ALA A 103 3.19 6.80 -2.75
CA ALA A 103 2.50 5.58 -2.37
C ALA A 103 2.28 4.63 -3.57
N ASP A 104 2.13 3.33 -3.31
CA ASP A 104 1.70 2.40 -4.37
C ASP A 104 0.25 2.66 -4.77
N VAL A 105 -0.58 3.16 -3.83
CA VAL A 105 -1.95 3.65 -4.09
C VAL A 105 -2.26 4.88 -3.23
N GLY A 106 -2.50 6.02 -3.87
CA GLY A 106 -2.94 7.26 -3.21
C GLY A 106 -4.47 7.41 -3.18
N PHE A 107 -5.02 7.77 -2.02
CA PHE A 107 -6.43 8.12 -1.81
C PHE A 107 -6.61 9.60 -1.46
N ALA A 108 -7.38 10.34 -2.24
CA ALA A 108 -7.79 11.71 -1.89
C ALA A 108 -9.24 11.78 -1.41
N MET A 109 -9.51 12.73 -0.52
CA MET A 109 -10.88 13.08 -0.11
C MET A 109 -11.56 13.91 -1.21
N GLY A 110 -12.78 13.56 -1.57
CA GLY A 110 -13.54 14.18 -2.65
C GLY A 110 -14.19 15.50 -2.24
N ILE A 111 -14.67 15.59 -1.00
CA ILE A 111 -15.38 16.78 -0.50
C ILE A 111 -14.40 17.73 0.18
N THR A 112 -13.61 17.25 1.14
CA THR A 112 -12.64 18.09 1.88
C THR A 112 -11.29 18.22 1.21
N GLY A 113 -10.98 17.37 0.22
CA GLY A 113 -9.67 17.37 -0.42
C GLY A 113 -9.46 18.52 -1.39
N THR A 114 -8.25 19.07 -1.35
CA THR A 114 -7.76 20.07 -2.30
C THR A 114 -7.58 19.49 -3.70
N ASP A 115 -7.72 20.31 -4.74
CA ASP A 115 -7.57 19.85 -6.13
C ASP A 115 -6.17 19.26 -6.40
N VAL A 116 -5.13 19.82 -5.77
CA VAL A 116 -3.76 19.29 -5.85
C VAL A 116 -3.68 17.87 -5.27
N ALA A 117 -4.38 17.58 -4.16
CA ALA A 117 -4.40 16.24 -3.59
C ALA A 117 -5.15 15.26 -4.51
N LYS A 118 -6.26 15.69 -5.13
CA LYS A 118 -7.04 14.90 -6.09
C LYS A 118 -6.25 14.58 -7.35
N GLU A 119 -5.47 15.53 -7.86
CA GLU A 119 -4.59 15.31 -9.03
C GLU A 119 -3.38 14.41 -8.70
N ALA A 120 -2.89 14.44 -7.46
CA ALA A 120 -1.75 13.64 -7.04
C ALA A 120 -2.10 12.18 -6.70
N CYS A 121 -3.38 11.87 -6.45
CA CYS A 121 -3.85 10.56 -6.03
C CYS A 121 -4.28 9.65 -7.20
N ASP A 122 -4.47 8.37 -6.92
CA ASP A 122 -4.97 7.39 -7.89
C ASP A 122 -6.48 7.16 -7.76
N ILE A 123 -7.04 7.33 -6.55
CA ILE A 123 -8.45 7.11 -6.24
C ILE A 123 -9.00 8.26 -5.41
N VAL A 124 -10.09 8.87 -5.87
CA VAL A 124 -10.82 9.91 -5.13
C VAL A 124 -12.04 9.29 -4.42
N LEU A 125 -12.12 9.47 -3.10
CA LEU A 125 -13.29 9.08 -2.30
C LEU A 125 -14.37 10.13 -2.42
N THR A 126 -15.48 9.84 -3.10
CA THR A 126 -16.54 10.82 -3.32
C THR A 126 -17.37 11.14 -2.07
N ASP A 127 -17.32 10.28 -1.05
CA ASP A 127 -18.12 10.36 0.17
C ASP A 127 -17.30 10.66 1.45
N ASP A 128 -16.00 10.88 1.32
CA ASP A 128 -15.08 11.19 2.43
C ASP A 128 -15.14 10.18 3.60
N ASN A 129 -15.45 8.91 3.29
CA ASN A 129 -15.60 7.86 4.30
C ASN A 129 -14.50 6.81 4.20
N PHE A 130 -13.77 6.57 5.29
CA PHE A 130 -12.76 5.50 5.37
C PHE A 130 -13.33 4.10 5.09
N SER A 131 -14.63 3.89 5.27
CA SER A 131 -15.32 2.64 4.92
C SER A 131 -15.22 2.34 3.41
N SER A 132 -15.11 3.37 2.57
CA SER A 132 -14.94 3.22 1.12
C SER A 132 -13.56 2.65 0.77
N ILE A 133 -12.53 2.90 1.58
CA ILE A 133 -11.21 2.25 1.43
C ILE A 133 -11.32 0.75 1.68
N VAL A 134 -12.09 0.33 2.69
CA VAL A 134 -12.34 -1.11 2.97
C VAL A 134 -13.02 -1.78 1.78
N LYS A 135 -14.00 -1.10 1.16
CA LYS A 135 -14.65 -1.58 -0.07
C LYS A 135 -13.66 -1.66 -1.24
N ALA A 136 -12.80 -0.66 -1.42
CA ALA A 136 -11.79 -0.67 -2.47
C ALA A 136 -10.84 -1.88 -2.34
N VAL A 137 -10.39 -2.19 -1.13
CA VAL A 137 -9.56 -3.38 -0.85
C VAL A 137 -10.32 -4.68 -1.16
N MET A 138 -11.61 -4.75 -0.79
CA MET A 138 -12.46 -5.91 -1.11
C MET A 138 -12.57 -6.14 -2.63
N TRP A 139 -12.82 -5.07 -3.39
CA TRP A 139 -12.88 -5.13 -4.85
C TRP A 139 -11.53 -5.51 -5.48
N GLY A 140 -10.43 -4.96 -4.98
CA GLY A 140 -9.08 -5.34 -5.44
C GLY A 140 -8.79 -6.83 -5.30
N ARG A 141 -9.17 -7.43 -4.16
CA ARG A 141 -9.05 -8.89 -3.95
C ARG A 141 -9.93 -9.69 -4.90
N ASN A 142 -11.17 -9.25 -5.11
CA ASN A 142 -12.09 -9.93 -6.01
C ASN A 142 -11.58 -9.93 -7.47
N VAL A 143 -10.99 -8.82 -7.92
CA VAL A 143 -10.39 -8.71 -9.25
C VAL A 143 -9.19 -9.65 -9.38
N TYR A 144 -8.30 -9.68 -8.38
CA TYR A 144 -7.16 -10.60 -8.38
C TYR A 144 -7.60 -12.07 -8.50
N ASP A 145 -8.57 -12.49 -7.68
CA ASP A 145 -9.09 -13.86 -7.71
C ASP A 145 -9.74 -14.20 -9.06
N SER A 146 -10.43 -13.24 -9.67
CA SER A 146 -11.06 -13.42 -10.98
C SER A 146 -10.02 -13.61 -12.09
N ILE A 147 -8.95 -12.82 -12.07
CA ILE A 147 -7.83 -12.94 -13.02
C ILE A 147 -7.13 -14.29 -12.86
N ALA A 148 -6.83 -14.70 -11.62
CA ALA A 148 -6.18 -15.98 -11.35
C ALA A 148 -7.00 -17.17 -11.88
N LYS A 149 -8.33 -17.15 -11.65
CA LYS A 149 -9.25 -18.18 -12.18
C LYS A 149 -9.28 -18.20 -13.70
N PHE A 150 -9.32 -17.02 -14.34
CA PHE A 150 -9.28 -16.92 -15.79
C PHE A 150 -7.96 -17.46 -16.37
N LEU A 151 -6.82 -17.09 -15.78
CA LEU A 151 -5.51 -17.58 -16.20
C LEU A 151 -5.38 -19.09 -16.01
N GLN A 152 -5.89 -19.64 -14.91
CA GLN A 152 -5.90 -21.09 -14.68
C GLN A 152 -6.69 -21.83 -15.76
N PHE A 153 -7.87 -21.32 -16.12
CA PHE A 153 -8.67 -21.89 -17.20
C PHE A 153 -7.91 -21.85 -18.54
N GLN A 154 -7.37 -20.68 -18.92
CA GLN A 154 -6.65 -20.51 -20.18
C GLN A 154 -5.40 -21.41 -20.26
N LEU A 155 -4.64 -21.51 -19.16
CA LEU A 155 -3.46 -22.35 -19.08
C LEU A 155 -3.83 -23.83 -19.21
N THR A 156 -4.91 -24.27 -18.56
CA THR A 156 -5.40 -25.66 -18.65
C THR A 156 -5.77 -26.02 -20.08
N VAL A 157 -6.51 -25.15 -20.78
CA VAL A 157 -6.88 -25.36 -22.20
C VAL A 157 -5.63 -25.48 -23.06
N ASN A 158 -4.66 -24.58 -22.90
CA ASN A 158 -3.42 -24.60 -23.67
C ASN A 158 -2.59 -25.87 -23.41
N VAL A 159 -2.43 -26.28 -22.15
CA VAL A 159 -1.69 -27.51 -21.78
C VAL A 159 -2.34 -28.75 -22.37
N VAL A 160 -3.67 -28.85 -22.31
CA VAL A 160 -4.42 -29.97 -22.90
C VAL A 160 -4.28 -29.97 -24.42
N ALA A 161 -4.45 -28.82 -25.09
CA ALA A 161 -4.34 -28.72 -26.54
C ALA A 161 -2.95 -29.14 -27.04
N VAL A 162 -1.89 -28.66 -26.40
CA VAL A 162 -0.50 -29.01 -26.74
C VAL A 162 -0.23 -30.50 -26.52
N THR A 163 -0.69 -31.05 -25.39
CA THR A 163 -0.48 -32.46 -25.04
C THR A 163 -1.22 -33.37 -26.03
N VAL A 164 -2.47 -33.05 -26.36
CA VAL A 164 -3.28 -33.81 -27.33
C VAL A 164 -2.64 -33.76 -28.72
N ALA A 165 -2.21 -32.59 -29.19
CA ALA A 165 -1.54 -32.46 -30.47
C ALA A 165 -0.26 -33.30 -30.51
N PHE A 166 0.58 -33.21 -29.48
CA PHE A 166 1.84 -33.94 -29.40
C PHE A 166 1.63 -35.47 -29.41
N VAL A 167 0.75 -35.98 -28.55
CA VAL A 167 0.46 -37.42 -28.46
C VAL A 167 -0.14 -37.94 -29.78
N SER A 168 -1.03 -37.17 -30.41
CA SER A 168 -1.66 -37.58 -31.66
C SER A 168 -0.66 -37.69 -32.81
N VAL A 169 0.26 -36.73 -32.92
CA VAL A 169 1.33 -36.79 -33.93
C VAL A 169 2.25 -37.99 -33.68
N CYS A 170 2.58 -38.30 -32.43
CA CYS A 170 3.44 -39.45 -32.11
C CYS A 170 2.80 -40.81 -32.42
N ILE A 171 1.47 -40.95 -32.31
CA ILE A 171 0.76 -42.23 -32.49
C ILE A 171 0.21 -42.38 -33.91
N ILE A 172 -0.39 -41.33 -34.45
CA ILE A 172 -1.20 -41.36 -35.68
C ILE A 172 -0.46 -40.68 -36.85
N SER A 173 0.68 -40.02 -36.60
CA SER A 173 1.42 -39.21 -37.57
C SER A 173 0.61 -38.04 -38.16
N ASP A 174 -0.50 -37.67 -37.52
CA ASP A 174 -1.35 -36.54 -37.90
C ASP A 174 -1.97 -35.89 -36.64
N SER A 175 -2.24 -34.58 -36.69
CA SER A 175 -2.84 -33.83 -35.59
C SER A 175 -4.35 -33.69 -35.79
N PRO A 176 -5.20 -34.07 -34.81
CA PRO A 176 -6.65 -33.88 -34.88
C PRO A 176 -7.06 -32.40 -34.76
N LEU A 177 -6.16 -31.54 -34.28
CA LEU A 177 -6.35 -30.10 -34.23
C LEU A 177 -5.88 -29.50 -35.56
N LYS A 178 -6.81 -29.35 -36.50
CA LYS A 178 -6.57 -28.67 -37.78
C LYS A 178 -6.54 -27.16 -37.57
N VAL A 179 -5.52 -26.52 -38.12
CA VAL A 179 -5.44 -25.06 -38.19
C VAL A 179 -6.39 -24.62 -39.32
N CYS A 180 -7.47 -23.92 -38.98
CA CYS A 180 -8.30 -23.22 -39.96
C CYS A 180 -7.62 -21.92 -40.37
#